data_AF-A0A1G8X145-F1
#
_entry.id   AF-A0A1G8X145-F1
#
_cell.length_a   1.000
_cell.length_b   1.000
_cell.length_c   1.000
_cell.angle_alpha   90.00
_cell.angle_beta   90.00
_cell.angle_gamma   90.00
#
_symmetry.space_group_name_H-M   'P 1'
#
loop_
_entity.id
_entity.type
_entity.pdbx_description
1 polymer ?
#
loop_
_entity_poly.entity_id
_entity_poly.type
_entity_poly.pdbx_seq_one_letter_code
_entity_poly.pdbx_strand_id
1 'polypeptide(L)'
;MNRKELLGPDTGLAKEQIVELNKEFYDEYFEEYFEIRLLLLGEIITNPELFSDFIKKQKIKVGVLEINPESTILNKELLLKYAKLEMSVTYYHCLETFLRVFLAHIEIKQSPWLEISRETNYKIFKESLVTLSEGKFNFAYQGLSSDELITYVFCGHKQLPDDVNNREEVLNAWKEWIKWAAKETIKMYDYNAYKHGLAIQSDTRGFSLGNEKDGQIKVDNDSLKFLSKKRKKDRWIWEKRVVFTPLDYRGACISIIESLIKNILTVGKLTYLGIEFESLEFLPNETCTPQYFMELSNKDKNEFGLVAMGYSMELLYYKQKSKN
;
A
#
# COMPACT_ATOMS: atom_id res chain seq x y z
N MET A 1 8.26 2.71 46.57
CA MET A 1 7.61 3.85 45.91
C MET A 1 6.53 3.30 44.99
N ASN A 2 5.26 3.44 45.35
CA ASN A 2 4.14 3.12 44.45
C ASN A 2 4.16 4.14 43.31
N ARG A 3 4.50 3.71 42.08
CA ARG A 3 4.18 4.50 40.88
C ARG A 3 2.66 4.60 40.82
N LYS A 4 2.12 5.81 40.96
CA LYS A 4 0.72 6.06 40.58
C LYS A 4 0.57 5.63 39.13
N GLU A 5 -0.32 4.68 38.87
CA GLU A 5 -0.73 4.37 37.50
C GLU A 5 -1.27 5.66 36.88
N LEU A 6 -0.71 6.02 35.73
CA LEU A 6 -1.21 7.14 34.95
C LEU A 6 -2.56 6.73 34.36
N LEU A 7 -3.56 7.59 34.47
CA LEU A 7 -4.85 7.38 33.81
C LEU A 7 -4.64 7.35 32.29
N GLY A 8 -5.42 6.51 31.60
CA GLY A 8 -5.37 6.42 30.14
C GLY A 8 -5.85 7.72 29.47
N PRO A 9 -5.44 7.99 28.22
CA PRO A 9 -5.70 9.26 27.54
C PRO A 9 -7.19 9.57 27.34
N ASP A 10 -8.06 8.56 27.32
CA ASP A 10 -9.51 8.74 27.16
C ASP A 10 -10.22 9.09 28.47
N THR A 11 -9.53 8.99 29.62
CA THR A 11 -10.15 9.16 30.93
C THR A 11 -10.58 10.61 31.13
N GLY A 12 -11.90 10.84 31.10
CA GLY A 12 -12.47 12.18 31.22
C GLY A 12 -12.51 12.97 29.90
N LEU A 13 -12.27 12.33 28.75
CA LEU A 13 -12.47 12.96 27.45
C LEU A 13 -13.96 13.28 27.25
N ALA A 14 -14.27 14.55 26.96
CA ALA A 14 -15.62 15.03 26.75
C ALA A 14 -16.21 14.47 25.45
N LYS A 15 -17.51 14.13 25.45
CA LYS A 15 -18.15 13.53 24.27
C LYS A 15 -18.25 14.52 23.11
N GLU A 16 -18.41 15.80 23.43
CA GLU A 16 -18.47 16.90 22.46
C GLU A 16 -17.15 16.99 21.68
N GLN A 17 -16.02 16.76 22.34
CA GLN A 17 -14.70 16.72 21.69
C GLN A 17 -14.57 15.52 20.73
N ILE A 18 -15.23 14.39 21.00
CA ILE A 18 -15.23 13.25 20.07
C ILE A 18 -15.96 13.61 18.77
N VAL A 19 -17.08 14.34 18.87
CA VAL A 19 -17.84 14.80 17.70
C VAL A 19 -17.02 15.79 16.88
N GLU A 20 -16.36 16.75 17.53
CA GLU A 20 -15.47 17.71 16.88
C GLU A 20 -14.29 17.01 16.19
N LEU A 21 -13.63 16.07 16.86
CA LEU A 21 -12.52 15.28 16.29
C LEU A 21 -12.94 14.48 15.06
N ASN A 22 -14.12 13.87 15.08
CA ASN A 22 -14.63 13.16 13.91
C ASN A 22 -14.88 14.12 12.75
N LYS A 23 -15.46 15.30 13.03
CA LYS A 23 -15.69 16.31 12.00
C LYS A 23 -14.37 16.78 11.38
N GLU A 24 -13.39 17.16 12.20
CA GLU A 24 -12.06 17.55 11.74
C GLU A 24 -11.39 16.45 10.90
N PHE A 25 -11.45 15.21 11.38
CA PHE A 25 -10.89 14.07 10.64
C PHE A 25 -11.45 13.96 9.23
N TYR A 26 -12.77 14.03 9.06
CA TYR A 26 -13.40 13.86 7.73
C TYR A 26 -13.35 15.13 6.87
N ASP A 27 -13.33 16.32 7.46
CA ASP A 27 -13.22 17.59 6.72
C ASP A 27 -11.79 17.81 6.19
N GLU A 28 -10.78 17.35 6.93
CA GLU A 28 -9.36 17.54 6.58
C GLU A 28 -8.68 16.31 5.97
N TYR A 29 -9.36 15.16 5.90
CA TYR A 29 -8.79 13.98 5.25
C TYR A 29 -8.57 14.26 3.76
N PHE A 30 -7.34 14.10 3.28
CA PHE A 30 -7.02 14.32 1.87
C PHE A 30 -7.33 13.08 1.03
N GLU A 31 -8.57 12.97 0.55
CA GLU A 31 -9.10 11.80 -0.15
C GLU A 31 -8.43 11.55 -1.51
N GLU A 32 -7.97 12.59 -2.20
CA GLU A 32 -7.35 12.53 -3.54
C GLU A 32 -5.82 12.41 -3.49
N TYR A 33 -5.24 12.18 -2.30
CA TYR A 33 -3.78 12.14 -2.14
C TYR A 33 -3.11 11.14 -3.09
N PHE A 34 -3.66 9.93 -3.22
CA PHE A 34 -3.05 8.87 -4.03
C PHE A 34 -3.30 9.07 -5.52
N GLU A 35 -4.46 9.62 -5.89
CA GLU A 35 -4.87 9.92 -7.26
C GLU A 35 -3.96 10.99 -7.84
N ILE A 36 -3.76 12.09 -7.10
CA ILE A 36 -2.85 13.17 -7.51
C ILE A 36 -1.41 12.64 -7.64
N ARG A 37 -0.96 11.77 -6.73
CA ARG A 37 0.36 11.14 -6.81
C ARG A 37 0.47 10.24 -8.05
N LEU A 38 -0.56 9.44 -8.33
CA LEU A 38 -0.61 8.56 -9.49
C LEU A 38 -0.56 9.35 -10.80
N LEU A 39 -1.35 10.42 -10.92
CA LEU A 39 -1.36 11.31 -12.08
C LEU A 39 0.00 12.00 -12.28
N LEU A 40 0.57 12.58 -11.23
CA LEU A 40 1.86 13.28 -11.32
C LEU A 40 3.00 12.32 -11.73
N LEU A 41 3.09 11.16 -11.06
CA LEU A 41 4.14 10.19 -11.33
C LEU A 41 3.93 9.52 -12.70
N GLY A 42 2.68 9.27 -13.09
CA GLY A 42 2.31 8.76 -14.41
C GLY A 42 2.72 9.70 -15.53
N GLU A 43 2.53 11.01 -15.36
CA GLU A 43 2.97 12.02 -16.33
C GLU A 43 4.49 12.06 -16.46
N ILE A 44 5.23 11.98 -15.34
CA ILE A 44 6.71 11.91 -15.39
C ILE A 44 7.18 10.64 -16.10
N ILE A 45 6.51 9.50 -15.89
CA ILE A 45 6.86 8.22 -16.52
C ILE A 45 6.55 8.23 -18.02
N THR A 46 5.41 8.79 -18.42
CA THR A 46 4.92 8.75 -19.80
C THR A 46 5.57 9.84 -20.66
N ASN A 47 5.77 11.02 -20.09
CA ASN A 47 6.20 12.24 -20.78
C ASN A 47 7.38 12.95 -20.08
N PRO A 48 8.50 12.27 -19.76
CA PRO A 48 9.56 12.84 -18.93
C PRO A 48 10.21 14.09 -19.54
N GLU A 49 10.36 14.16 -20.87
CA GLU A 49 10.93 15.34 -21.55
C GLU A 49 9.99 16.55 -21.48
N LEU A 50 8.69 16.35 -21.74
CA LEU A 50 7.69 17.43 -21.68
C LEU A 50 7.58 17.98 -20.25
N PHE A 51 7.54 17.09 -19.25
CA PHE A 51 7.55 17.49 -17.85
C PHE A 51 8.81 18.29 -17.50
N SER A 52 9.99 17.80 -17.90
CA SER A 52 11.28 18.47 -17.68
C SER A 52 11.30 19.87 -18.29
N ASP A 53 10.87 20.00 -19.54
CA ASP A 53 10.88 21.28 -20.26
C ASP A 53 9.84 22.26 -19.73
N PHE A 54 8.71 21.77 -19.23
CA PHE A 54 7.75 22.59 -18.51
C PHE A 54 8.38 23.19 -17.25
N ILE A 55 8.97 22.35 -16.39
CA ILE A 55 9.56 22.79 -15.12
C ILE A 55 10.72 23.77 -15.34
N LYS A 56 11.61 23.53 -16.32
CA LYS A 56 12.74 24.43 -16.65
C LYS A 56 12.33 25.86 -16.98
N LYS A 57 11.10 26.06 -17.48
CA LYS A 57 10.57 27.38 -17.84
C LYS A 57 9.94 28.10 -16.66
N GLN A 58 9.74 27.41 -15.53
CA GLN A 58 9.10 27.95 -14.35
C GLN A 58 10.12 28.40 -13.32
N LYS A 59 9.78 29.49 -12.63
CA LYS A 59 10.45 29.91 -11.41
C LYS A 59 9.66 29.34 -10.23
N ILE A 60 10.19 28.31 -9.56
CA ILE A 60 9.47 27.65 -8.48
C ILE A 60 9.58 28.50 -7.22
N LYS A 61 8.44 28.91 -6.67
CA LYS A 61 8.35 29.68 -5.42
C LYS A 61 7.43 28.99 -4.42
N VAL A 62 7.92 28.73 -3.23
CA VAL A 62 7.14 28.17 -2.11
C VAL A 62 7.47 28.98 -0.85
N GLY A 63 6.59 29.90 -0.47
CA GLY A 63 6.86 30.85 0.62
C GLY A 63 8.14 31.66 0.34
N VAL A 64 9.15 31.49 1.19
CA VAL A 64 10.46 32.15 1.04
C VAL A 64 11.44 31.40 0.15
N LEU A 65 11.12 30.16 -0.24
CA LEU A 65 11.97 29.33 -1.10
C LEU A 65 11.80 29.74 -2.56
N GLU A 66 12.91 29.99 -3.24
CA GLU A 66 12.96 30.28 -4.66
C GLU A 66 13.98 29.34 -5.32
N ILE A 67 13.51 28.49 -6.22
CA ILE A 67 14.34 27.50 -6.92
C ILE A 67 14.30 27.81 -8.41
N ASN A 68 15.50 27.95 -8.98
CA ASN A 68 15.71 27.90 -10.42
C ASN A 68 16.10 26.46 -10.78
N PRO A 69 15.25 25.71 -11.49
CA PRO A 69 15.54 24.32 -11.81
C PRO A 69 16.80 24.19 -12.67
N GLU A 70 17.87 23.60 -12.12
CA GLU A 70 19.10 23.31 -12.87
C GLU A 70 18.91 22.13 -13.84
N SER A 71 19.59 22.18 -14.99
CA SER A 71 19.43 21.20 -16.07
C SER A 71 19.93 19.79 -15.71
N THR A 72 20.85 19.66 -14.75
CA THR A 72 21.48 18.39 -14.37
C THR A 72 20.54 17.44 -13.62
N ILE A 73 19.61 17.99 -12.82
CA ILE A 73 18.65 17.22 -12.01
C ILE A 73 17.43 16.80 -12.85
N LEU A 74 17.08 17.59 -13.88
CA LEU A 74 15.91 17.37 -14.73
C LEU A 74 16.21 16.55 -16.00
N ASN A 75 17.24 15.70 -15.98
CA ASN A 75 17.46 14.78 -17.09
C ASN A 75 16.47 13.62 -17.05
N LYS A 76 16.15 13.07 -18.23
CA LYS A 76 15.15 12.00 -18.41
C LYS A 76 15.39 10.80 -17.50
N GLU A 77 16.63 10.33 -17.44
CA GLU A 77 16.99 9.12 -16.70
C GLU A 77 16.73 9.28 -15.20
N LEU A 78 17.14 10.42 -14.62
CA LEU A 78 16.90 10.72 -13.20
C LEU A 78 15.41 10.91 -12.89
N LEU A 79 14.65 11.56 -13.77
CA LEU A 79 13.21 11.74 -13.60
C LEU A 79 12.47 10.41 -13.64
N LEU A 80 12.79 9.54 -14.61
CA LEU A 80 12.23 8.19 -14.67
C LEU A 80 12.62 7.38 -13.42
N LYS A 81 13.89 7.42 -13.02
CA LYS A 81 14.36 6.75 -11.81
C LYS A 81 13.59 7.19 -10.56
N TYR A 82 13.42 8.50 -10.40
CA TYR A 82 12.65 9.11 -9.33
C TYR A 82 11.19 8.64 -9.37
N ALA A 83 10.52 8.78 -10.51
CA ALA A 83 9.09 8.48 -10.60
C ALA A 83 8.78 6.99 -10.38
N LYS A 84 9.60 6.08 -10.92
CA LYS A 84 9.44 4.64 -10.70
C LYS A 84 9.63 4.25 -9.22
N LEU A 85 10.60 4.87 -8.55
CA LEU A 85 10.84 4.67 -7.13
C LEU A 85 9.69 5.23 -6.30
N GLU A 86 9.25 6.46 -6.57
CA GLU A 86 8.14 7.08 -5.84
C GLU A 86 6.81 6.38 -6.09
N MET A 87 6.56 5.84 -7.29
CA MET A 87 5.37 5.01 -7.57
C MET A 87 5.37 3.75 -6.70
N SER A 88 6.54 3.14 -6.56
CA SER A 88 6.74 1.96 -5.71
C SER A 88 6.50 2.25 -4.22
N VAL A 89 6.97 3.40 -3.75
CA VAL A 89 6.79 3.86 -2.37
C VAL A 89 5.32 4.24 -2.11
N THR A 90 4.70 4.91 -3.07
CA THR A 90 3.30 5.33 -3.02
C THR A 90 2.37 4.12 -2.98
N TYR A 91 2.66 3.07 -3.75
CA TYR A 91 1.94 1.80 -3.70
C TYR A 91 1.89 1.23 -2.27
N TYR A 92 3.04 1.13 -1.60
CA TYR A 92 3.08 0.61 -0.24
C TYR A 92 2.42 1.53 0.78
N HIS A 93 2.59 2.84 0.63
CA HIS A 93 1.90 3.82 1.46
C HIS A 93 0.37 3.68 1.32
N CYS A 94 -0.14 3.50 0.10
CA CYS A 94 -1.56 3.31 -0.18
C CYS A 94 -2.12 2.07 0.53
N LEU A 95 -1.41 0.93 0.45
CA LEU A 95 -1.82 -0.30 1.14
C LEU A 95 -1.83 -0.14 2.67
N GLU A 96 -0.78 0.48 3.24
CA GLU A 96 -0.70 0.71 4.68
C GLU A 96 -1.84 1.63 5.15
N THR A 97 -2.06 2.74 4.44
CA THR A 97 -3.14 3.69 4.75
C THR A 97 -4.50 3.03 4.67
N PHE A 98 -4.77 2.24 3.63
CA PHE A 98 -6.01 1.48 3.50
C PHE A 98 -6.26 0.56 4.69
N LEU A 99 -5.27 -0.25 5.08
CA LEU A 99 -5.43 -1.20 6.19
C LEU A 99 -5.66 -0.49 7.52
N ARG A 100 -4.97 0.64 7.76
CA ARG A 100 -5.15 1.45 8.98
C ARG A 100 -6.53 2.09 9.03
N VAL A 101 -6.97 2.70 7.93
CA VAL A 101 -8.30 3.30 7.82
C VAL A 101 -9.38 2.22 7.98
N PHE A 102 -9.25 1.09 7.30
CA PHE A 102 -10.17 -0.05 7.45
C PHE A 102 -10.27 -0.54 8.90
N LEU A 103 -9.14 -0.81 9.56
CA LEU A 103 -9.13 -1.29 10.95
C LEU A 103 -9.71 -0.27 11.93
N ALA A 104 -9.51 1.03 11.69
CA ALA A 104 -10.08 2.09 12.51
C ALA A 104 -11.62 2.19 12.40
N HIS A 105 -12.21 1.75 11.29
CA HIS A 105 -13.65 1.83 11.04
C HIS A 105 -14.39 0.50 11.31
N ILE A 106 -13.73 -0.66 11.16
CA ILE A 106 -14.39 -1.98 11.22
C ILE A 106 -15.02 -2.34 12.58
N GLU A 107 -14.50 -1.77 13.66
CA GLU A 107 -15.06 -1.97 15.00
C GLU A 107 -16.00 -0.85 15.46
N ILE A 108 -16.29 0.13 14.58
CA ILE A 108 -17.22 1.25 14.83
C ILE A 108 -16.93 1.91 16.19
N LYS A 109 -15.66 2.16 16.48
CA LYS A 109 -15.22 2.84 17.70
C LYS A 109 -15.60 4.31 17.65
N GLN A 110 -15.58 4.99 18.80
CA GLN A 110 -16.05 6.37 18.94
C GLN A 110 -15.41 7.39 17.98
N SER A 111 -14.14 7.17 17.59
CA SER A 111 -13.43 8.06 16.65
C SER A 111 -12.31 7.32 15.92
N PRO A 112 -12.38 7.20 14.59
CA PRO A 112 -11.33 6.56 13.80
C PRO A 112 -9.97 7.24 13.94
N TRP A 113 -9.94 8.57 14.09
CA TRP A 113 -8.69 9.31 14.24
C TRP A 113 -7.95 8.94 15.53
N LEU A 114 -8.69 8.72 16.63
CA LEU A 114 -8.12 8.21 17.87
C LEU A 114 -7.59 6.79 17.70
N GLU A 115 -8.30 5.90 17.00
CA GLU A 115 -7.83 4.53 16.77
C GLU A 115 -6.54 4.50 15.94
N ILE A 116 -6.47 5.28 14.86
CA ILE A 116 -5.25 5.42 14.04
C ILE A 116 -4.10 5.96 14.90
N SER A 117 -4.36 6.97 15.74
CA SER A 117 -3.35 7.59 16.59
C SER A 117 -2.84 6.67 17.71
N ARG A 118 -3.69 5.76 18.21
CA ARG A 118 -3.28 4.75 19.21
C ARG A 118 -2.39 3.67 18.62
N GLU A 119 -2.44 3.47 17.30
CA GLU A 119 -1.65 2.46 16.58
C GLU A 119 -0.16 2.86 16.42
N THR A 120 0.47 3.20 17.53
CA THR A 120 1.90 3.54 17.65
C THR A 120 2.80 2.31 17.66
N ASN A 121 2.25 1.15 18.02
CA ASN A 121 3.00 -0.10 18.11
C ASN A 121 2.88 -0.92 16.81
N TYR A 122 3.89 -0.78 15.94
CA TYR A 122 3.96 -1.52 14.68
C TYR A 122 3.89 -3.05 14.87
N LYS A 123 4.29 -3.58 16.03
CA LYS A 123 4.18 -5.02 16.31
C LYS A 123 2.72 -5.46 16.38
N ILE A 124 1.87 -4.69 17.06
CA ILE A 124 0.44 -5.00 17.22
C ILE A 124 -0.25 -4.89 15.85
N PHE A 125 0.02 -3.81 15.11
CA PHE A 125 -0.49 -3.66 13.74
C PHE A 125 -0.10 -4.87 12.88
N LYS A 126 1.17 -5.28 12.92
CA LYS A 126 1.67 -6.45 12.17
C LYS A 126 0.98 -7.75 12.58
N GLU A 127 0.65 -7.95 13.85
CA GLU A 127 -0.09 -9.13 14.33
C GLU A 127 -1.52 -9.16 13.75
N SER A 128 -2.20 -8.00 13.69
CA SER A 128 -3.48 -7.85 12.98
C SER A 128 -3.35 -8.18 11.49
N LEU A 129 -2.30 -7.68 10.83
CA LEU A 129 -2.06 -7.96 9.41
C LEU A 129 -1.82 -9.45 9.15
N VAL A 130 -1.07 -10.15 10.03
CA VAL A 130 -0.85 -11.60 9.90
C VAL A 130 -2.19 -12.33 9.93
N THR A 131 -3.06 -11.98 10.88
CA THR A 131 -4.41 -12.55 11.02
C THR A 131 -5.24 -12.32 9.76
N LEU A 132 -5.27 -11.09 9.23
CA LEU A 132 -5.96 -10.76 7.99
C LEU A 132 -5.39 -11.49 6.76
N SER A 133 -4.06 -11.62 6.68
CA SER A 133 -3.40 -12.30 5.55
C SER A 133 -3.72 -13.80 5.48
N GLU A 134 -4.11 -14.39 6.62
CA GLU A 134 -4.60 -15.77 6.72
C GLU A 134 -6.09 -15.89 6.38
N GLY A 135 -6.78 -14.77 6.11
CA GLY A 135 -8.22 -14.74 5.85
C GLY A 135 -9.09 -14.88 7.11
N LYS A 136 -8.52 -14.62 8.29
CA LYS A 136 -9.24 -14.68 9.56
C LYS A 136 -9.82 -13.30 9.87
N PHE A 137 -11.09 -13.12 9.55
CA PHE A 137 -11.83 -11.89 9.88
C PHE A 137 -12.58 -12.11 11.20
N ASN A 138 -11.97 -11.71 12.31
CA ASN A 138 -12.51 -11.91 13.65
C ASN A 138 -12.98 -10.58 14.23
N PHE A 139 -13.94 -9.95 13.57
CA PHE A 139 -14.53 -8.69 13.99
C PHE A 139 -15.89 -8.94 14.62
N ALA A 140 -16.22 -8.19 15.66
CA ALA A 140 -17.53 -8.28 16.28
C ALA A 140 -17.90 -6.92 16.89
N TYR A 141 -19.09 -6.44 16.54
CA TYR A 141 -19.65 -5.22 17.11
C TYR A 141 -21.17 -5.34 17.18
N GLN A 142 -21.73 -5.17 18.38
CA GLN A 142 -23.18 -5.14 18.63
C GLN A 142 -23.97 -6.29 17.98
N GLY A 143 -23.40 -7.50 17.96
CA GLY A 143 -24.04 -8.70 17.39
C GLY A 143 -23.95 -8.83 15.87
N LEU A 144 -23.24 -7.93 15.19
CA LEU A 144 -22.91 -8.08 13.77
C LEU A 144 -21.78 -9.08 13.57
N SER A 145 -21.94 -9.94 12.57
CA SER A 145 -20.88 -10.80 12.05
C SER A 145 -19.79 -10.00 11.33
N SER A 146 -18.61 -10.58 11.18
CA SER A 146 -17.52 -9.97 10.40
C SER A 146 -17.94 -9.60 8.98
N ASP A 147 -18.80 -10.40 8.37
CA ASP A 147 -19.26 -10.21 6.99
C ASP A 147 -20.20 -9.01 6.89
N GLU A 148 -21.12 -8.87 7.85
CA GLU A 148 -21.98 -7.70 7.97
C GLU A 148 -21.18 -6.44 8.28
N LEU A 149 -20.11 -6.54 9.08
CA LEU A 149 -19.23 -5.41 9.37
C LEU A 149 -18.41 -4.98 8.17
N ILE A 150 -17.82 -5.92 7.42
CA ILE A 150 -17.10 -5.62 6.18
C ILE A 150 -18.05 -4.98 5.17
N THR A 151 -19.25 -5.54 5.02
CA THR A 151 -20.28 -4.97 4.14
C THR A 151 -20.64 -3.55 4.58
N TYR A 152 -20.90 -3.36 5.88
CA TYR A 152 -21.24 -2.06 6.44
C TYR A 152 -20.15 -1.03 6.17
N VAL A 153 -18.89 -1.34 6.45
CA VAL A 153 -17.77 -0.40 6.27
C VAL A 153 -17.61 0.07 4.82
N PHE A 154 -17.93 -0.78 3.83
CA PHE A 154 -17.77 -0.40 2.42
C PHE A 154 -19.02 0.17 1.77
N CYS A 155 -20.23 -0.13 2.25
CA CYS A 155 -21.46 0.34 1.61
C CYS A 155 -22.50 0.98 2.54
N GLY A 156 -22.25 1.08 3.84
CA GLY A 156 -23.16 1.66 4.83
C GLY A 156 -24.35 0.76 5.21
N HIS A 157 -24.41 -0.45 4.67
CA HIS A 157 -25.50 -1.40 4.91
C HIS A 157 -24.97 -2.72 5.48
N LYS A 158 -25.75 -3.37 6.35
CA LYS A 158 -25.40 -4.69 6.90
C LYS A 158 -25.38 -5.79 5.84
N GLN A 159 -26.13 -5.57 4.76
CA GLN A 159 -26.24 -6.45 3.60
C GLN A 159 -26.17 -5.59 2.35
N LEU A 160 -25.62 -6.16 1.27
CA LEU A 160 -25.60 -5.49 -0.02
C LEU A 160 -27.03 -5.21 -0.51
N PRO A 161 -27.28 -4.03 -1.10
CA PRO A 161 -28.57 -3.66 -1.70
C PRO A 161 -29.11 -4.69 -2.67
N ASP A 162 -30.44 -4.73 -2.84
CA ASP A 162 -31.10 -5.79 -3.60
C ASP A 162 -30.81 -5.78 -5.11
N ASP A 163 -30.47 -4.61 -5.63
CA ASP A 163 -30.06 -4.34 -7.01
C ASP A 163 -28.61 -4.73 -7.31
N VAL A 164 -27.81 -5.06 -6.29
CA VAL A 164 -26.47 -5.62 -6.47
C VAL A 164 -26.59 -7.12 -6.77
N ASN A 165 -26.43 -7.46 -8.06
CA ASN A 165 -26.24 -8.85 -8.49
C ASN A 165 -24.96 -9.42 -7.86
N ASN A 166 -24.97 -10.73 -7.58
CA ASN A 166 -23.81 -11.47 -7.09
C ASN A 166 -23.19 -10.92 -5.77
N ARG A 167 -24.03 -10.66 -4.76
CA ARG A 167 -23.60 -10.12 -3.45
C ARG A 167 -22.43 -10.88 -2.81
N GLU A 168 -22.41 -12.20 -2.93
CA GLU A 168 -21.34 -13.04 -2.38
C GLU A 168 -19.99 -12.76 -3.08
N GLU A 169 -19.99 -12.52 -4.39
CA GLU A 169 -18.78 -12.19 -5.15
C GLU A 169 -18.20 -10.85 -4.72
N VAL A 170 -19.05 -9.83 -4.53
CA VAL A 170 -18.62 -8.49 -4.06
C VAL A 170 -17.96 -8.59 -2.69
N LEU A 171 -18.59 -9.28 -1.73
CA LEU A 171 -18.04 -9.48 -0.40
C LEU A 171 -16.72 -10.26 -0.44
N ASN A 172 -16.64 -11.31 -1.25
CA ASN A 172 -15.43 -12.08 -1.43
C ASN A 172 -14.31 -11.25 -2.05
N ALA A 173 -14.61 -10.38 -3.02
CA ALA A 173 -13.64 -9.48 -3.61
C ALA A 173 -13.08 -8.48 -2.58
N TRP A 174 -13.93 -7.87 -1.73
CA TRP A 174 -13.45 -7.01 -0.63
C TRP A 174 -12.53 -7.77 0.34
N LYS A 175 -12.93 -8.97 0.77
CA LYS A 175 -12.10 -9.83 1.63
C LYS A 175 -10.77 -10.18 0.96
N GLU A 176 -10.78 -10.44 -0.35
CA GLU A 176 -9.57 -10.73 -1.10
C GLU A 176 -8.62 -9.52 -1.13
N TRP A 177 -9.13 -8.31 -1.39
CA TRP A 177 -8.34 -7.08 -1.34
C TRP A 177 -7.74 -6.84 0.06
N ILE A 178 -8.52 -7.01 1.13
CA ILE A 178 -8.01 -6.86 2.51
C ILE A 178 -6.90 -7.89 2.79
N LYS A 179 -7.17 -9.17 2.50
CA LYS A 179 -6.22 -10.27 2.72
C LYS A 179 -4.94 -10.05 1.93
N TRP A 180 -5.06 -9.67 0.67
CA TRP A 180 -3.93 -9.42 -0.22
C TRP A 180 -3.13 -8.20 0.23
N ALA A 181 -3.79 -7.08 0.55
CA ALA A 181 -3.13 -5.87 1.02
C ALA A 181 -2.35 -6.14 2.32
N ALA A 182 -2.93 -6.89 3.25
CA ALA A 182 -2.27 -7.30 4.49
C ALA A 182 -1.02 -8.16 4.21
N LYS A 183 -1.14 -9.14 3.30
CA LYS A 183 -0.03 -10.00 2.87
C LYS A 183 1.10 -9.21 2.22
N GLU A 184 0.79 -8.24 1.36
CA GLU A 184 1.79 -7.40 0.70
C GLU A 184 2.45 -6.42 1.66
N THR A 185 1.69 -5.87 2.61
CA THR A 185 2.21 -4.97 3.65
C THR A 185 3.20 -5.65 4.58
N ILE A 186 2.96 -6.92 4.95
CA ILE A 186 3.92 -7.70 5.75
C ILE A 186 5.26 -7.89 5.02
N LYS A 187 5.24 -7.96 3.68
CA LYS A 187 6.41 -8.24 2.83
C LYS A 187 7.21 -7.00 2.42
N MET A 188 6.89 -5.80 2.93
CA MET A 188 7.48 -4.48 2.62
C MET A 188 8.99 -4.34 2.96
N TYR A 189 9.85 -5.24 2.50
CA TYR A 189 11.29 -5.18 2.76
C TYR A 189 11.98 -4.05 2.00
N ASP A 190 11.52 -3.74 0.79
CA ASP A 190 11.99 -2.67 -0.08
C ASP A 190 11.54 -1.29 0.38
N TYR A 191 10.27 -1.15 0.79
CA TYR A 191 9.76 0.09 1.38
C TYR A 191 10.49 0.45 2.68
N ASN A 192 10.74 -0.53 3.55
CA ASN A 192 11.54 -0.31 4.76
C ASN A 192 12.99 0.04 4.42
N ALA A 193 13.58 -0.59 3.40
CA ALA A 193 14.90 -0.21 2.91
C ALA A 193 14.94 1.25 2.44
N TYR A 194 13.91 1.70 1.69
CA TYR A 194 13.78 3.08 1.21
C TYR A 194 13.68 4.06 2.37
N LYS A 195 12.71 3.84 3.28
CA LYS A 195 12.45 4.66 4.47
C LYS A 195 13.69 4.83 5.35
N HIS A 196 14.55 3.81 5.41
CA HIS A 196 15.77 3.83 6.21
C HIS A 196 17.01 4.31 5.42
N GLY A 197 16.81 4.96 4.28
CA GLY A 197 17.87 5.62 3.51
C GLY A 197 18.84 4.64 2.84
N LEU A 198 18.45 3.38 2.63
CA LEU A 198 19.26 2.43 1.89
C LEU A 198 19.24 2.79 0.41
N ALA A 199 20.39 2.63 -0.25
CA ALA A 199 20.51 2.87 -1.68
C ALA A 199 19.60 1.89 -2.45
N ILE A 200 18.50 2.41 -2.99
CA ILE A 200 17.63 1.69 -3.90
C ILE A 200 17.99 2.08 -5.32
N GLN A 201 18.32 1.07 -6.13
CA GLN A 201 18.52 1.24 -7.57
C GLN A 201 17.24 0.77 -8.25
N SER A 202 16.55 1.70 -8.91
CA SER A 202 15.53 1.35 -9.90
C SER A 202 16.19 1.21 -11.27
N ASP A 203 15.98 0.07 -11.90
CA ASP A 203 16.59 -0.32 -13.17
C ASP A 203 15.72 -1.39 -13.82
N THR A 204 15.83 -1.56 -15.12
CA THR A 204 15.18 -2.68 -15.81
C THR A 204 16.11 -3.88 -15.69
N ARG A 205 15.65 -4.94 -15.00
CA ARG A 205 16.44 -6.14 -14.76
C ARG A 205 15.64 -7.36 -15.13
N GLY A 206 16.39 -8.36 -15.54
CA GLY A 206 15.84 -9.63 -15.92
C GLY A 206 16.72 -10.81 -15.57
N PHE A 207 16.17 -11.99 -15.74
CA PHE A 207 16.94 -13.21 -15.85
C PHE A 207 16.27 -14.13 -16.87
N SER A 208 17.07 -15.05 -17.38
CA SER A 208 16.60 -16.18 -18.15
C SER A 208 16.99 -17.47 -17.42
N LEU A 209 16.04 -18.37 -17.21
CA LEU A 209 16.26 -19.68 -16.61
C LEU A 209 15.63 -20.75 -17.50
N GLY A 210 16.42 -21.74 -17.90
CA GLY A 210 16.00 -22.80 -18.81
C GLY A 210 16.64 -22.69 -20.19
N ASN A 211 16.29 -23.64 -21.06
CA ASN A 211 16.82 -23.75 -22.42
C ASN A 211 15.67 -23.52 -23.40
N GLU A 212 15.92 -22.86 -24.54
CA GLU A 212 14.88 -22.55 -25.54
C GLU A 212 14.10 -23.78 -26.06
N LYS A 213 14.64 -24.99 -25.90
CA LYS A 213 14.01 -26.25 -26.36
C LYS A 213 13.08 -26.90 -25.35
N ASP A 214 13.33 -26.69 -24.06
CA ASP A 214 12.59 -27.33 -22.94
C ASP A 214 11.76 -26.31 -22.16
N GLY A 215 11.69 -25.07 -22.67
CA GLY A 215 11.07 -23.94 -22.03
C GLY A 215 12.03 -23.00 -21.32
N GLN A 216 11.72 -21.71 -21.41
CA GLN A 216 12.51 -20.65 -20.81
C GLN A 216 11.63 -19.71 -19.98
N ILE A 217 12.00 -19.51 -18.72
CA ILE A 217 11.49 -18.41 -17.91
C ILE A 217 12.36 -17.20 -18.21
N LYS A 218 11.83 -16.25 -18.97
CA LYS A 218 12.47 -14.97 -19.24
C LYS A 218 11.63 -13.87 -18.60
N VAL A 219 12.28 -12.99 -17.85
CA VAL A 219 11.66 -11.82 -17.24
C VAL A 219 12.55 -10.63 -17.52
N ASP A 220 11.97 -9.52 -17.93
CA ASP A 220 12.66 -8.23 -18.09
C ASP A 220 11.74 -7.11 -17.64
N ASN A 221 11.86 -6.72 -16.37
CA ASN A 221 10.92 -5.82 -15.72
C ASN A 221 11.62 -4.71 -14.94
N ASP A 222 10.90 -3.62 -14.72
CA ASP A 222 11.30 -2.63 -13.73
C ASP A 222 11.49 -3.30 -12.38
N SER A 223 12.57 -2.93 -11.70
CA SER A 223 12.99 -3.62 -10.48
C SER A 223 13.59 -2.66 -9.47
N LEU A 224 13.43 -3.00 -8.20
CA LEU A 224 14.13 -2.37 -7.09
C LEU A 224 15.19 -3.31 -6.55
N LYS A 225 16.39 -2.77 -6.35
CA LYS A 225 17.51 -3.51 -5.79
C LYS A 225 17.97 -2.90 -4.48
N PHE A 226 18.12 -3.76 -3.47
CA PHE A 226 18.56 -3.37 -2.13
C PHE A 226 19.35 -4.49 -1.44
N LEU A 227 20.02 -4.15 -0.32
CA LEU A 227 20.70 -5.13 0.53
C LEU A 227 19.77 -5.59 1.65
N SER A 228 19.77 -6.89 1.94
CA SER A 228 19.03 -7.49 3.05
C SER A 228 19.90 -8.46 3.84
N LYS A 229 19.53 -8.70 5.10
CA LYS A 229 20.15 -9.72 5.95
C LYS A 229 19.31 -10.99 5.89
N LYS A 230 19.98 -12.13 5.69
CA LYS A 230 19.39 -13.46 5.73
C LYS A 230 20.11 -14.31 6.77
N ARG A 231 19.36 -15.03 7.61
CA ARG A 231 19.92 -15.98 8.57
C ARG A 231 20.25 -17.29 7.85
N LYS A 232 21.47 -17.79 8.01
CA LYS A 232 21.94 -19.06 7.45
C LYS A 232 22.59 -19.84 8.56
N LYS A 233 21.96 -20.95 8.99
CA LYS A 233 22.38 -21.87 10.07
C LYS A 233 22.98 -21.17 11.31
N ASP A 234 24.27 -20.86 11.24
CA ASP A 234 25.16 -20.36 12.27
C ASP A 234 25.46 -18.84 12.19
N ARG A 235 25.05 -18.14 11.13
CA ARG A 235 25.38 -16.72 10.95
C ARG A 235 24.33 -15.94 10.18
N TRP A 236 24.46 -14.61 10.23
CA TRP A 236 23.81 -13.71 9.29
C TRP A 236 24.72 -13.47 8.08
N ILE A 237 24.10 -13.42 6.91
CA ILE A 237 24.72 -13.03 5.66
C ILE A 237 23.92 -11.89 5.01
N TRP A 238 24.57 -11.16 4.14
CA TRP A 238 24.04 -10.12 3.29
C TRP A 238 23.71 -10.73 1.94
N GLU A 239 22.56 -10.36 1.40
CA GLU A 239 22.15 -10.65 0.04
C GLU A 239 21.77 -9.36 -0.68
N LYS A 240 22.06 -9.30 -1.97
CA LYS A 240 21.46 -8.33 -2.88
C LYS A 240 20.12 -8.92 -3.33
N ARG A 241 19.03 -8.25 -2.98
CA ARG A 241 17.68 -8.60 -3.45
C ARG A 241 17.33 -7.72 -4.63
N VAL A 242 16.72 -8.32 -5.64
CA VAL A 242 16.06 -7.64 -6.76
C VAL A 242 14.61 -8.05 -6.69
N VAL A 243 13.71 -7.08 -6.58
CA VAL A 243 12.26 -7.27 -6.56
C VAL A 243 11.71 -6.62 -7.81
N PHE A 244 10.92 -7.36 -8.58
CA PHE A 244 10.27 -6.81 -9.76
C PHE A 244 9.06 -5.98 -9.34
N THR A 245 8.91 -4.84 -10.00
CA THR A 245 7.94 -3.80 -9.66
C THR A 245 7.13 -3.45 -10.91
N PRO A 246 6.17 -4.31 -11.31
CA PRO A 246 5.31 -4.02 -12.47
C PRO A 246 4.53 -2.74 -12.18
N LEU A 247 4.89 -1.64 -12.85
CA LEU A 247 4.34 -0.32 -12.56
C LEU A 247 2.87 -0.23 -12.94
N ASP A 248 2.48 -0.84 -14.06
CA ASP A 248 1.08 -0.92 -14.51
C ASP A 248 0.20 -1.57 -13.43
N TYR A 249 0.67 -2.69 -12.84
CA TYR A 249 0.00 -3.36 -11.74
C TYR A 249 -0.11 -2.48 -10.49
N ARG A 250 1.01 -1.85 -10.10
CA ARG A 250 1.05 -1.00 -8.90
C ARG A 250 0.13 0.21 -9.06
N GLY A 251 0.10 0.83 -10.23
CA GLY A 251 -0.81 1.93 -10.55
C GLY A 251 -2.27 1.52 -10.47
N ALA A 252 -2.63 0.37 -11.05
CA ALA A 252 -4.00 -0.18 -10.96
C ALA A 252 -4.40 -0.47 -9.50
N CYS A 253 -3.51 -1.09 -8.72
CA CYS A 253 -3.76 -1.35 -7.30
C CYS A 253 -3.91 -0.05 -6.49
N ILE A 254 -3.10 0.99 -6.74
CA ILE A 254 -3.24 2.29 -6.08
C ILE A 254 -4.65 2.84 -6.32
N SER A 255 -5.08 2.87 -7.58
CA SER A 255 -6.40 3.41 -7.95
C SER A 255 -7.54 2.65 -7.25
N ILE A 256 -7.52 1.31 -7.26
CA ILE A 256 -8.59 0.50 -6.64
C ILE A 256 -8.60 0.66 -5.11
N ILE A 257 -7.42 0.62 -4.49
CA ILE A 257 -7.29 0.74 -3.03
C ILE A 257 -7.72 2.14 -2.57
N GLU A 258 -7.41 3.18 -3.33
CA GLU A 258 -7.89 4.53 -3.07
C GLU A 258 -9.42 4.61 -3.16
N SER A 259 -10.05 4.02 -4.18
CA SER A 259 -11.52 3.97 -4.24
C SER A 259 -12.13 3.22 -3.05
N LEU A 260 -11.47 2.16 -2.56
CA LEU A 260 -11.87 1.47 -1.34
C LEU A 260 -11.70 2.35 -0.09
N ILE A 261 -10.65 3.16 0.00
CA ILE A 261 -10.49 4.16 1.06
C ILE A 261 -11.62 5.19 1.00
N LYS A 262 -11.91 5.75 -0.18
CA LYS A 262 -13.00 6.71 -0.39
C LYS A 262 -14.35 6.15 0.05
N ASN A 263 -14.66 4.89 -0.26
CA ASN A 263 -15.86 4.22 0.26
C ASN A 263 -15.90 4.19 1.80
N ILE A 264 -14.80 3.79 2.45
CA ILE A 264 -14.72 3.73 3.92
C ILE A 264 -14.96 5.12 4.53
N LEU A 265 -14.39 6.18 3.93
CA LEU A 265 -14.55 7.54 4.41
C LEU A 265 -15.96 8.06 4.18
N THR A 266 -16.57 7.79 3.03
CA THR A 266 -17.98 8.12 2.72
C THR A 266 -18.93 7.46 3.72
N VAL A 267 -18.77 6.17 3.99
CA VAL A 267 -19.54 5.46 5.01
C VAL A 267 -19.21 5.98 6.41
N GLY A 268 -17.96 6.36 6.66
CA GLY A 268 -17.52 7.00 7.91
C GLY A 268 -18.29 8.30 8.19
N LYS A 269 -18.44 9.17 7.18
CA LYS A 269 -19.24 10.41 7.29
C LYS A 269 -20.69 10.11 7.66
N LEU A 270 -21.30 9.07 7.09
CA LEU A 270 -22.63 8.60 7.51
C LEU A 270 -22.62 8.12 8.98
N THR A 271 -21.66 7.27 9.33
CA THR A 271 -21.59 6.59 10.63
C THR A 271 -21.36 7.57 11.79
N TYR A 272 -20.46 8.53 11.59
CA TYR A 272 -19.94 9.38 12.66
C TYR A 272 -20.49 10.80 12.65
N LEU A 273 -20.92 11.30 11.49
CA LEU A 273 -21.45 12.65 11.32
C LEU A 273 -22.94 12.66 10.93
N GLY A 274 -23.51 11.50 10.60
CA GLY A 274 -24.90 11.41 10.13
C GLY A 274 -25.13 12.02 8.75
N ILE A 275 -24.07 12.16 7.94
CA ILE A 275 -24.14 12.75 6.59
C ILE A 275 -24.49 11.64 5.59
N GLU A 276 -25.65 11.75 4.95
CA GLU A 276 -26.05 10.83 3.87
C GLU A 276 -25.20 11.02 2.61
N PHE A 277 -25.10 9.97 1.80
CA PHE A 277 -24.37 9.98 0.53
C PHE A 277 -25.24 9.38 -0.59
N GLU A 278 -25.03 9.86 -1.82
CA GLU A 278 -25.83 9.45 -2.99
C GLU A 278 -25.30 8.16 -3.65
N SER A 279 -23.99 8.00 -3.70
CA SER A 279 -23.33 6.88 -4.37
C SER A 279 -22.02 6.49 -3.70
N LEU A 280 -21.64 5.23 -3.87
CA LEU A 280 -20.30 4.75 -3.57
C LEU A 280 -19.37 5.02 -4.73
N GLU A 281 -18.09 5.21 -4.44
CA GLU A 281 -17.06 5.40 -5.47
C GLU A 281 -16.84 4.11 -6.26
N PHE A 282 -16.92 2.96 -5.59
CA PHE A 282 -16.51 1.70 -6.18
C PHE A 282 -17.22 0.47 -5.61
N LEU A 283 -17.67 -0.41 -6.50
CA LEU A 283 -18.18 -1.74 -6.16
C LEU A 283 -17.40 -2.78 -6.98
N PRO A 284 -16.61 -3.66 -6.35
CA PRO A 284 -15.86 -4.67 -7.08
C PRO A 284 -16.79 -5.74 -7.66
N ASN A 285 -16.34 -6.37 -8.75
CA ASN A 285 -16.95 -7.56 -9.32
C ASN A 285 -15.96 -8.74 -9.31
N GLU A 286 -16.36 -9.90 -9.83
CA GLU A 286 -15.55 -11.12 -9.89
C GLU A 286 -14.19 -10.97 -10.59
N THR A 287 -14.07 -10.03 -11.52
CA THR A 287 -12.81 -9.73 -12.23
C THR A 287 -11.98 -8.68 -11.51
N CYS A 288 -12.52 -7.98 -10.52
CA CYS A 288 -11.81 -6.93 -9.83
C CYS A 288 -11.00 -7.46 -8.65
N THR A 289 -10.07 -8.38 -8.91
CA THR A 289 -9.22 -9.02 -7.90
C THR A 289 -7.75 -8.67 -8.10
N PRO A 290 -6.92 -8.64 -7.04
CA PRO A 290 -5.49 -8.40 -7.17
C PRO A 290 -4.80 -9.38 -8.12
N GLN A 291 -5.27 -10.64 -8.17
CA GLN A 291 -4.74 -11.66 -9.05
C GLN A 291 -5.05 -11.36 -10.52
N TYR A 292 -6.28 -10.94 -10.83
CA TYR A 292 -6.66 -10.56 -12.19
C TYR A 292 -5.81 -9.41 -12.74
N PHE A 293 -5.62 -8.34 -11.97
CA PHE A 293 -4.76 -7.21 -12.40
C PHE A 293 -3.29 -7.61 -12.54
N MET A 294 -2.81 -8.50 -11.68
CA MET A 294 -1.45 -9.05 -11.81
C MET A 294 -1.33 -9.80 -13.14
N GLU A 295 -2.33 -10.60 -13.51
CA GLU A 295 -2.33 -11.33 -14.78
C GLU A 295 -2.43 -10.42 -16.00
N LEU A 296 -3.22 -9.35 -15.95
CA LEU A 296 -3.29 -8.35 -17.03
C LEU A 296 -1.96 -7.60 -17.22
N SER A 297 -1.27 -7.30 -16.12
CA SER A 297 0.02 -6.59 -16.16
C SER A 297 1.18 -7.45 -16.66
N ASN A 298 1.06 -8.78 -16.56
CA ASN A 298 2.10 -9.71 -16.98
C ASN A 298 2.00 -9.99 -18.49
N LYS A 299 2.69 -9.15 -19.27
CA LYS A 299 2.82 -9.32 -20.73
C LYS A 299 3.64 -10.57 -21.13
N ASP A 300 4.41 -11.12 -20.20
CA ASP A 300 5.32 -12.25 -20.41
C ASP A 300 4.93 -13.50 -19.59
N LYS A 301 3.71 -14.03 -19.75
CA LYS A 301 3.41 -15.37 -19.21
C LYS A 301 4.34 -16.38 -19.89
N ASN A 302 5.29 -16.93 -19.15
CA ASN A 302 6.06 -18.08 -19.64
C ASN A 302 5.14 -19.29 -19.79
N GLU A 303 5.57 -20.24 -20.61
CA GLU A 303 4.83 -21.49 -20.91
C GLU A 303 4.50 -22.34 -19.66
N PHE A 304 5.11 -22.06 -18.51
CA PHE A 304 4.86 -22.74 -17.24
C PHE A 304 3.80 -22.04 -16.37
N GLY A 305 3.28 -20.88 -16.79
CA GLY A 305 2.33 -20.09 -15.99
C GLY A 305 2.94 -19.51 -14.71
N LEU A 306 4.27 -19.39 -14.62
CA LEU A 306 4.96 -18.88 -13.45
C LEU A 306 5.18 -17.37 -13.54
N VAL A 307 4.99 -16.66 -12.42
CA VAL A 307 5.32 -15.23 -12.29
C VAL A 307 6.54 -15.10 -11.38
N ALA A 308 7.66 -14.59 -11.92
CA ALA A 308 8.81 -14.28 -11.08
C ALA A 308 8.57 -12.94 -10.39
N MET A 309 8.72 -12.92 -9.06
CA MET A 309 8.57 -11.70 -8.25
C MET A 309 9.91 -11.02 -7.96
N GLY A 310 11.02 -11.69 -8.25
CA GLY A 310 12.37 -11.22 -7.97
C GLY A 310 13.37 -12.36 -7.76
N TYR A 311 14.60 -12.00 -7.44
CA TYR A 311 15.67 -12.94 -7.11
C TYR A 311 16.61 -12.33 -6.06
N SER A 312 17.43 -13.18 -5.45
CA SER A 312 18.40 -12.78 -4.44
C SER A 312 19.75 -13.45 -4.69
N MET A 313 20.83 -12.68 -4.53
CA MET A 313 22.20 -13.18 -4.65
C MET A 313 22.95 -12.92 -3.34
N GLU A 314 23.46 -13.98 -2.71
CA GLU A 314 24.33 -13.87 -1.54
C GLU A 314 25.61 -13.11 -1.90
N LEU A 315 26.13 -12.30 -0.98
CA LEU A 315 27.48 -11.74 -1.14
C LEU A 315 28.54 -12.83 -0.92
N LEU A 316 29.74 -12.62 -1.47
CA LEU A 316 30.86 -13.53 -1.26
C LEU A 316 31.39 -13.41 0.17
N TYR A 317 31.62 -14.55 0.82
CA TYR A 317 32.17 -14.64 2.17
C TYR A 317 33.42 -15.51 2.20
N TYR A 318 34.52 -14.94 2.68
CA TYR A 318 35.73 -15.72 2.95
C TYR A 318 35.56 -16.56 4.22
N LYS A 319 36.11 -17.77 4.20
CA LYS A 319 36.16 -18.66 5.36
C LYS A 319 37.05 -18.00 6.42
N GLN A 320 36.50 -17.74 7.62
CA GLN A 320 37.31 -17.25 8.72
C GLN A 320 38.31 -18.35 9.10
N LYS A 321 39.62 -18.03 9.13
CA LYS A 321 40.61 -18.92 9.74
C LYS A 321 40.24 -19.06 11.21
N SER A 322 40.14 -20.29 11.71
CA SER A 322 40.04 -20.53 13.14
C SER A 322 41.23 -19.87 13.81
N LYS A 323 40.97 -19.00 14.79
CA LYS A 323 42.01 -18.63 15.75
C LYS A 323 42.29 -19.89 16.55
N ASN A 324 43.36 -20.59 16.20
CA ASN A 324 43.89 -21.69 17.01
C ASN A 324 44.45 -21.12 18.31
#